data_AF-A0A2V6FMC5-F1
#
_entry.id   AF-A0A2V6FMC5-F1
#
_cell.length_a   1.000
_cell.length_b   1.000
_cell.length_c   1.000
_cell.angle_alpha   90.00
_cell.angle_beta   90.00
_cell.angle_gamma   90.00
#
_symmetry.space_group_name_H-M   'P 1'
#
loop_
_entity.id
_entity.type
_entity.pdbx_description
1 polymer ?
#
loop_
_entity_poly.entity_id
_entity_poly.type
_entity_poly.pdbx_seq_one_letter_code
_entity_poly.pdbx_strand_id
1 'polypeptide(L)'
;KPYIDIPRMAKMALEMLGDALDAFVNANPEKARAVIPRDKEVDALNRQLHRELSSYMVEKPTTITRCLNLMVISKSLERIADHATNVAEEVVYLYEAKDIRHTGKGQASGGP
;
A
#
# COMPACT_ATOMS: atom_id res chain seq x y z
N LYS A 1 -19.72 2.81 -13.22
CA LYS A 1 -18.29 3.04 -13.53
C LYS A 1 -17.56 1.73 -13.24
N PRO A 2 -16.79 1.17 -14.18
CA PRO A 2 -15.95 0.01 -13.85
C PRO A 2 -14.92 0.48 -12.82
N TYR A 3 -14.83 -0.24 -11.69
CA TYR A 3 -13.91 0.08 -10.59
C TYR A 3 -12.49 -0.38 -10.95
N ILE A 4 -11.95 0.14 -12.06
CA ILE A 4 -10.70 -0.30 -12.70
C ILE A 4 -9.51 -0.23 -11.73
N ASP A 5 -9.56 0.69 -10.78
CA ASP A 5 -8.46 0.92 -9.83
C ASP A 5 -8.41 -0.08 -8.68
N ILE A 6 -9.50 -0.79 -8.34
CA ILE A 6 -9.47 -1.82 -7.29
C ILE A 6 -8.65 -3.05 -7.73
N PRO A 7 -8.89 -3.67 -8.90
CA PRO A 7 -8.04 -4.74 -9.40
C PRO A 7 -6.58 -4.30 -9.59
N ARG A 8 -6.35 -3.06 -10.01
CA ARG A 8 -4.99 -2.49 -10.14
C ARG A 8 -4.30 -2.44 -8.77
N MET A 9 -4.98 -1.91 -7.75
CA MET A 9 -4.44 -1.85 -6.39
C MET A 9 -4.18 -3.25 -5.82
N ALA A 10 -5.06 -4.21 -6.12
CA ALA A 10 -4.89 -5.59 -5.70
C ALA A 10 -3.65 -6.22 -6.33
N LYS A 11 -3.44 -6.01 -7.63
CA LYS A 11 -2.24 -6.48 -8.33
C LYS A 11 -0.97 -5.90 -7.69
N MET A 12 -0.93 -4.59 -7.44
CA MET A 12 0.23 -3.94 -6.83
C MET A 12 0.53 -4.49 -5.43
N ALA A 13 -0.49 -4.64 -4.57
CA ALA A 13 -0.31 -5.18 -3.23
C ALA A 13 0.19 -6.65 -3.24
N LEU A 14 -0.32 -7.47 -4.15
CA LEU A 14 0.12 -8.86 -4.32
C LEU A 14 1.55 -8.96 -4.86
N GLU A 15 1.93 -8.09 -5.81
CA GLU A 15 3.30 -8.02 -6.33
C GLU A 15 4.29 -7.59 -5.25
N MET A 16 3.93 -6.59 -4.43
CA MET A 16 4.75 -6.17 -3.28
C MET A 16 4.94 -7.32 -2.28
N LEU A 17 3.86 -8.04 -1.94
CA LEU A 17 3.94 -9.19 -1.05
C LEU A 17 4.82 -10.30 -1.62
N GLY A 18 4.63 -10.65 -2.88
CA GLY A 18 5.45 -11.65 -3.58
C GLY A 18 6.93 -11.27 -3.59
N ASP A 19 7.25 -10.03 -3.94
CA ASP A 19 8.63 -9.56 -3.97
C ASP A 19 9.30 -9.51 -2.60
N ALA A 20 8.55 -9.15 -1.54
CA ALA A 20 9.06 -9.15 -0.17
C ALA A 20 9.36 -10.58 0.32
N LEU A 21 8.46 -11.53 0.03
CA LEU A 21 8.66 -12.94 0.38
C LEU A 21 9.82 -13.56 -0.42
N ASP A 22 9.92 -13.27 -1.71
CA ASP A 22 11.05 -13.70 -2.53
C ASP A 22 12.37 -13.15 -2.02
N ALA A 23 12.40 -11.88 -1.63
CA ALA A 23 13.61 -11.26 -1.07
C ALA A 23 14.03 -11.94 0.24
N PHE A 24 13.06 -12.29 1.10
CA PHE A 24 13.32 -13.02 2.33
C PHE A 24 13.86 -14.43 2.06
N VAL A 25 13.18 -15.23 1.22
CA VAL A 25 13.56 -16.62 0.94
C VAL A 25 14.94 -16.71 0.29
N ASN A 26 15.28 -15.74 -0.58
CA ASN A 26 16.54 -15.74 -1.32
C ASN A 26 17.66 -14.91 -0.66
N ALA A 27 17.47 -14.44 0.58
CA ALA A 27 18.44 -13.61 1.29
C ALA A 27 18.91 -12.38 0.49
N ASN A 28 17.98 -11.69 -0.19
CA ASN A 28 18.27 -10.61 -1.12
C ASN A 28 17.79 -9.24 -0.60
N PRO A 29 18.62 -8.50 0.15
CA PRO A 29 18.24 -7.20 0.70
C PRO A 29 18.07 -6.11 -0.36
N GLU A 30 18.71 -6.22 -1.53
CA GLU A 30 18.51 -5.27 -2.64
C GLU A 30 17.08 -5.37 -3.21
N LYS A 31 16.59 -6.60 -3.43
CA LYS A 31 15.21 -6.85 -3.85
C LYS A 31 14.21 -6.33 -2.82
N ALA A 32 14.49 -6.52 -1.53
CA ALA A 32 13.66 -5.98 -0.45
C ALA A 32 13.57 -4.44 -0.48
N ARG A 33 14.69 -3.72 -0.64
CA ARG A 33 14.68 -2.24 -0.75
C ARG A 33 13.80 -1.74 -1.89
N ALA A 34 13.73 -2.48 -3.00
CA ALA A 34 12.91 -2.11 -4.14
C ALA A 34 11.40 -2.19 -3.90
N VAL A 35 10.95 -2.86 -2.82
CA VAL A 35 9.53 -2.94 -2.42
C VAL A 35 9.08 -1.66 -1.72
N ILE A 36 9.92 -1.13 -0.83
CA ILE A 36 9.61 -0.01 0.08
C ILE A 36 9.03 1.24 -0.63
N PRO A 37 9.60 1.76 -1.73
CA PRO A 37 9.05 2.97 -2.35
C PRO A 37 7.67 2.76 -2.98
N ARG A 38 7.27 1.52 -3.27
CA ARG A 38 5.99 1.19 -3.93
C ARG A 38 4.79 1.39 -3.01
N ASP A 39 4.98 1.36 -1.69
CA ASP A 39 3.94 1.66 -0.69
C ASP A 39 3.27 3.02 -0.97
N LYS A 40 4.07 4.02 -1.34
CA LYS A 40 3.58 5.37 -1.66
C LYS A 40 2.60 5.38 -2.83
N GLU A 41 2.79 4.48 -3.80
CA GLU A 41 1.91 4.37 -4.97
C GLU A 41 0.57 3.74 -4.58
N VAL A 42 0.60 2.68 -3.76
CA VAL A 42 -0.61 2.03 -3.21
C VAL A 42 -1.40 3.01 -2.34
N ASP A 43 -0.71 3.75 -1.49
CA ASP A 43 -1.25 4.84 -0.67
C ASP A 43 -1.94 5.93 -1.50
N ALA A 44 -1.28 6.37 -2.58
CA ALA A 44 -1.84 7.37 -3.48
C ALA A 44 -3.10 6.86 -4.18
N LEU A 45 -3.09 5.61 -4.64
CA LEU A 45 -4.24 4.97 -5.27
C LEU A 45 -5.40 4.77 -4.30
N ASN A 46 -5.12 4.37 -3.06
CA ASN A 46 -6.11 4.28 -1.99
C ASN A 46 -6.80 5.63 -1.74
N ARG A 47 -6.02 6.72 -1.63
CA ARG A 47 -6.57 8.08 -1.45
C ARG A 47 -7.41 8.53 -2.65
N GLN A 48 -6.99 8.18 -3.88
CA GLN A 48 -7.77 8.47 -5.07
C GLN A 48 -9.10 7.72 -5.07
N LEU A 49 -9.09 6.41 -4.81
CA LEU A 49 -10.29 5.58 -4.69
C LEU A 49 -11.26 6.13 -3.65
N HIS A 50 -10.78 6.55 -2.49
CA HIS A 50 -11.64 7.17 -1.48
C HIS A 50 -12.33 8.43 -1.99
N ARG A 51 -11.61 9.34 -2.67
CA ARG A 51 -12.23 10.55 -3.25
C ARG A 51 -13.27 10.23 -4.31
N GLU A 52 -12.95 9.31 -5.22
CA GLU A 52 -13.87 8.91 -6.29
C GLU A 52 -15.13 8.24 -5.76
N LEU A 53 -14.98 7.31 -4.81
CA LEU A 53 -16.10 6.61 -4.20
C LEU A 53 -16.99 7.58 -3.40
N SER A 54 -16.41 8.49 -2.62
CA SER A 54 -17.16 9.53 -1.91
C SER A 54 -17.95 10.44 -2.85
N SER A 55 -17.32 10.89 -3.94
CA SER A 55 -18.01 11.71 -4.95
C SER A 55 -19.18 10.95 -5.59
N TYR A 56 -18.98 9.66 -5.87
CA TYR A 56 -20.02 8.82 -6.47
C TYR A 56 -21.19 8.54 -5.51
N MET A 57 -20.93 8.46 -4.20
CA MET A 57 -21.99 8.36 -3.19
C MET A 57 -22.88 9.61 -3.18
N VAL A 58 -22.28 10.80 -3.34
CA VAL A 58 -23.03 12.07 -3.41
C VAL A 58 -23.85 12.16 -4.70
N GLU A 59 -23.27 11.77 -5.83
CA GLU A 59 -23.97 11.76 -7.13
C GLU A 59 -25.14 10.76 -7.14
N LYS A 60 -24.96 9.59 -6.53
CA LYS A 60 -25.93 8.48 -6.53
C LYS A 60 -26.05 7.83 -5.15
N PRO A 61 -26.92 8.35 -4.27
CA PRO A 61 -27.07 7.84 -2.89
C PRO A 61 -27.44 6.35 -2.79
N THR A 62 -28.11 5.78 -3.81
CA THR A 62 -28.40 4.35 -3.88
C THR A 62 -27.15 3.45 -3.94
N THR A 63 -25.97 4.04 -4.17
CA THR A 63 -24.68 3.32 -4.28
C THR A 63 -23.87 3.32 -2.99
N ILE A 64 -24.31 4.00 -1.93
CA ILE A 64 -23.58 4.17 -0.66
C ILE A 64 -23.03 2.86 -0.12
N THR A 65 -23.90 1.86 0.10
CA THR A 65 -23.48 0.55 0.66
C THR A 65 -22.40 -0.12 -0.19
N ARG A 66 -22.53 -0.08 -1.52
CA ARG A 66 -21.53 -0.68 -2.42
C ARG A 66 -20.21 0.06 -2.34
N CYS A 67 -20.23 1.39 -2.33
CA CYS A 67 -19.02 2.21 -2.24
C CYS A 67 -18.31 2.04 -0.89
N LEU A 68 -19.05 1.88 0.22
CA LEU A 68 -18.47 1.59 1.53
C LEU A 68 -17.74 0.24 1.54
N ASN A 69 -18.35 -0.81 0.97
CA ASN A 69 -17.70 -2.11 0.84
C ASN A 69 -16.40 -2.02 0.02
N LEU A 70 -16.39 -1.22 -1.06
CA LEU A 70 -15.20 -1.00 -1.86
C LEU A 70 -14.11 -0.21 -1.13
N MET A 71 -14.47 0.76 -0.28
CA MET A 71 -13.50 1.45 0.57
C MET A 71 -12.85 0.49 1.58
N VAL A 72 -13.63 -0.42 2.17
CA VAL A 72 -13.09 -1.45 3.07
C VAL A 72 -12.10 -2.35 2.32
N ILE A 73 -12.45 -2.82 1.13
CA ILE A 73 -11.56 -3.62 0.27
C ILE A 73 -10.27 -2.84 -0.04
N SER A 74 -10.39 -1.59 -0.48
CA SER A 74 -9.25 -0.71 -0.77
C SER A 74 -8.33 -0.58 0.44
N LYS A 75 -8.89 -0.36 1.64
CA LYS A 75 -8.11 -0.26 2.87
C LYS A 75 -7.43 -1.59 3.22
N SER A 76 -8.07 -2.73 3.01
CA SER A 76 -7.44 -4.04 3.20
C SER A 76 -6.24 -4.25 2.26
N LEU A 77 -6.34 -3.80 1.01
CA LEU A 77 -5.23 -3.88 0.05
C LEU A 77 -4.05 -2.99 0.44
N GLU A 78 -4.31 -1.77 0.94
CA GLU A 78 -3.25 -0.90 1.46
C GLU A 78 -2.55 -1.53 2.67
N ARG A 79 -3.28 -2.19 3.58
CA ARG A 79 -2.67 -2.92 4.69
C ARG A 79 -1.77 -4.08 4.25
N ILE A 80 -2.12 -4.76 3.16
CA ILE A 80 -1.27 -5.82 2.59
C ILE A 80 0.04 -5.22 2.08
N ALA A 81 -0.02 -4.07 1.40
CA ALA A 81 1.16 -3.36 0.92
C ALA A 81 2.06 -2.84 2.06
N ASP A 82 1.46 -2.31 3.13
CA ASP A 82 2.20 -1.89 4.34
C ASP A 82 2.89 -3.08 5.00
N HIS A 83 2.19 -4.22 5.15
CA HIS A 83 2.79 -5.44 5.69
C HIS A 83 3.92 -5.98 4.81
N ALA A 84 3.80 -5.93 3.48
CA ALA A 84 4.87 -6.29 2.56
C ALA A 84 6.10 -5.39 2.73
N THR A 85 5.88 -4.09 2.95
CA THR A 85 6.95 -3.12 3.24
C THR A 85 7.65 -3.45 4.55
N ASN A 86 6.91 -3.76 5.61
CA ASN A 86 7.49 -4.15 6.90
C ASN A 86 8.34 -5.41 6.77
N VAL A 87 7.88 -6.43 6.03
CA VAL A 87 8.68 -7.63 5.75
C VAL A 87 9.97 -7.27 5.01
N ALA A 88 9.90 -6.40 4.00
CA ALA A 88 11.07 -5.96 3.25
C ALA A 88 12.07 -5.17 4.13
N GLU A 89 11.60 -4.30 5.02
CA GLU A 89 12.45 -3.60 5.99
C GLU A 89 13.18 -4.59 6.93
N GLU A 90 12.48 -5.62 7.42
CA GLU A 90 13.08 -6.68 8.24
C GLU A 90 14.14 -7.48 7.47
N VAL A 91 13.92 -7.80 6.19
CA VAL A 91 14.92 -8.46 5.35
C VAL A 91 16.21 -7.64 5.26
N VAL A 92 16.09 -6.33 5.00
CA VAL A 92 17.26 -5.45 4.93
C VAL A 92 18.00 -5.42 6.26
N TYR A 93 17.27 -5.29 7.36
CA TYR A 93 17.86 -5.30 8.69
C TYR A 93 18.58 -6.63 8.98
N LEU A 94 17.95 -7.76 8.66
CA LEU A 94 18.48 -9.10 8.91
C LEU A 94 19.81 -9.36 8.21
N TYR A 95 19.95 -8.95 6.94
CA TYR A 95 21.14 -9.29 6.14
C TYR A 95 22.21 -8.19 6.11
N GLU A 96 21.87 -6.93 6.39
CA GLU A 96 22.83 -5.82 6.36
C GLU A 96 23.07 -5.17 7.73
N ALA A 97 22.31 -5.53 8.76
CA ALA A 97 22.30 -4.85 10.07
C ALA A 97 22.04 -3.34 9.97
N LYS A 98 21.39 -2.89 8.90
CA LYS A 98 21.02 -1.49 8.66
C LYS A 98 19.55 -1.31 8.98
N ASP A 99 19.25 -0.45 9.95
CA ASP A 99 17.89 0.01 10.17
C ASP A 99 17.54 1.07 9.11
N ILE A 100 16.60 0.73 8.24
CA ILE A 100 16.05 1.64 7.24
C ILE A 100 14.57 1.95 7.46
N ARG A 101 14.02 1.48 8.58
CA ARG A 101 12.63 1.72 8.97
C ARG A 101 12.43 3.22 9.14
N HIS A 102 11.27 3.72 8.69
CA HIS A 102 10.81 5.09 8.92
C HIS A 102 11.71 6.26 8.46
N THR A 103 12.71 6.03 7.61
CA THR A 103 13.56 7.12 7.08
C THR A 103 12.81 8.19 6.26
N GLY A 104 11.49 8.02 6.02
CA GLY A 104 10.63 9.00 5.34
C GLY A 104 9.22 9.24 5.92
N LYS A 105 8.85 8.71 7.10
CA LYS A 105 7.51 8.93 7.70
C LYS A 105 7.49 9.88 8.93
N GLY A 106 8.63 10.46 9.32
CA GLY A 106 8.74 11.34 10.50
C GLY A 106 9.43 12.68 10.23
N GLN A 107 8.77 13.61 9.53
CA GLN A 107 9.04 15.06 9.55
C GLN A 107 8.04 15.82 8.65
N ALA A 108 6.75 15.84 9.01
CA ALA A 108 5.77 16.78 8.46
C ALA A 108 4.51 16.87 9.33
N SER A 109 4.67 17.16 10.62
CA SER A 109 3.57 17.67 11.45
C SER A 109 4.17 18.55 12.54
N GLY A 110 4.66 19.71 12.11
CA GLY A 110 5.20 20.75 12.97
C GLY A 110 4.85 22.12 12.41
N GLY A 111 3.65 22.60 12.79
CA GLY A 111 3.31 24.02 12.85
C GLY A 111 2.25 24.52 11.87
N PRO A 112 1.66 25.70 12.15
CA PRO A 112 1.76 26.51 13.38
C PRO A 112 0.72 26.15 14.46
#